data_AF-A0A3D9HXI5-F1
#
_entry.id   AF-A0A3D9HXI5-F1
#
_cell.length_a   1.000
_cell.length_b   1.000
_cell.length_c   1.000
_cell.angle_alpha   90.00
_cell.angle_beta   90.00
_cell.angle_gamma   90.00
#
_symmetry.space_group_name_H-M   'P 1'
#
loop_
_entity.id
_entity.type
_entity.pdbx_description
1 polymer ?
#
loop_
_entity_poly.entity_id
_entity_poly.type
_entity_poly.pdbx_seq_one_letter_code
_entity_poly.pdbx_strand_id
1 'polypeptide(L)'
;MSVLNRDSIKNGFVQKIAEEGERLGLVKRLSVEERVASREATLARKPDHVRDIWVFAYGSLMWNPAFHHVDSCRAKLFGYHRAFCLKAVIGRGTMDYPGLLLGLEHGGSCLGLALKVDPENVEEELDVVWSREMVTGAYRPAWVTLASDKGPLTALTFLMNRDYERYVRGLGEAETARLIATAEGPLGKCSDYLEQTVIALDQLGIADGPMHRLWERVENLQKKSGGGTAHV
;
A
#
# COMPACT_ATOMS: atom_id res chain seq x y z
N MET A 1 -6.31 4.37 -18.17
CA MET A 1 -5.07 4.84 -17.52
C MET A 1 -5.32 4.95 -16.03
N SER A 2 -4.39 4.50 -15.17
CA SER A 2 -4.52 4.68 -13.72
C SER A 2 -4.60 6.17 -13.38
N VAL A 3 -5.61 6.56 -12.60
CA VAL A 3 -5.75 7.93 -12.07
C VAL A 3 -4.55 8.30 -11.19
N LEU A 4 -3.93 7.29 -10.57
CA LEU A 4 -2.72 7.43 -9.78
C LEU A 4 -1.48 7.08 -10.62
N ASN A 5 -0.78 8.09 -11.10
CA ASN A 5 0.52 8.00 -11.80
C ASN A 5 1.51 9.04 -11.23
N ARG A 6 2.78 8.98 -11.66
CA ARG A 6 3.86 9.85 -11.16
C ARG A 6 3.49 11.34 -11.23
N ASP A 7 3.01 11.80 -12.38
CA ASP A 7 2.63 13.20 -12.58
C ASP A 7 1.45 13.61 -11.70
N SER A 8 0.44 12.75 -11.56
CA SER A 8 -0.70 13.02 -10.67
C SER A 8 -0.27 13.16 -9.20
N ILE A 9 0.70 12.36 -8.75
CA ILE A 9 1.24 12.42 -7.38
C ILE A 9 2.02 13.72 -7.19
N LYS A 10 2.89 14.07 -8.15
CA LYS A 10 3.64 15.33 -8.14
C LYS A 10 2.72 16.55 -8.14
N ASN A 11 1.62 16.48 -8.89
CA ASN A 11 0.60 17.54 -8.94
C ASN A 11 -0.36 17.53 -7.74
N GLY A 12 -0.07 16.72 -6.71
CA GLY A 12 -0.76 16.72 -5.43
C GLY A 12 -2.14 16.05 -5.45
N PHE A 13 -2.45 15.20 -6.43
CA PHE A 13 -3.77 14.54 -6.52
C PHE A 13 -4.12 13.78 -5.23
N VAL A 14 -3.18 12.99 -4.71
CA VAL A 14 -3.36 12.26 -3.45
C VAL A 14 -3.50 13.20 -2.26
N GLN A 15 -2.76 14.32 -2.28
CA GLN A 15 -2.78 15.33 -1.22
C GLN A 15 -4.13 16.05 -1.19
N LYS A 16 -4.74 16.35 -2.34
CA LYS A 16 -6.07 16.96 -2.44
C LYS A 16 -7.18 16.07 -1.87
N ILE A 17 -7.10 14.75 -2.08
CA ILE A 17 -8.03 13.79 -1.47
C ILE A 17 -7.90 13.82 0.06
N ALA A 18 -6.66 13.86 0.57
CA ALA A 18 -6.41 13.92 2.00
C ALA A 18 -6.78 15.29 2.62
N GLU A 19 -6.60 16.39 1.89
CA GLU A 19 -7.02 17.73 2.29
C GLU A 19 -8.54 17.81 2.46
N GLU A 20 -9.31 17.26 1.53
CA GLU A 20 -10.77 17.16 1.68
C GLU A 20 -11.15 16.27 2.87
N GLY A 21 -10.46 15.13 3.04
CA GLY A 21 -10.65 14.28 4.20
C GLY A 21 -10.36 14.98 5.53
N GLU A 22 -9.34 15.85 5.57
CA GLU A 22 -8.98 16.64 6.75
C GLU A 22 -9.99 17.74 7.03
N ARG A 23 -10.48 18.43 5.99
CA ARG A 23 -11.58 19.40 6.11
C ARG A 23 -12.85 18.79 6.70
N LEU A 24 -13.11 17.53 6.39
CA LEU A 24 -14.23 16.74 6.91
C LEU A 24 -13.94 16.06 8.27
N GLY A 25 -12.74 16.23 8.83
CA GLY A 25 -12.34 15.63 10.12
C GLY A 25 -12.13 14.12 10.07
N LEU A 26 -11.91 13.55 8.89
CA LEU A 26 -11.78 12.09 8.67
C LEU A 26 -10.35 11.60 8.79
N VAL A 27 -9.38 12.49 8.54
CA VAL A 27 -7.94 12.23 8.60
C VAL A 27 -7.19 13.46 9.07
N LYS A 28 -6.00 13.25 9.60
CA LYS A 28 -4.96 14.27 9.67
C LYS A 28 -3.90 14.00 8.62
N ARG A 29 -3.67 14.97 7.72
CA ARG A 29 -2.64 14.89 6.69
C ARG A 29 -1.29 15.26 7.29
N LEU A 30 -0.22 14.63 6.81
CA LEU A 30 1.12 15.13 7.11
C LEU A 30 1.43 16.36 6.25
N SER A 31 1.96 17.41 6.87
CA SER A 31 2.42 18.60 6.14
C SER A 31 3.56 18.23 5.16
N VAL A 32 3.92 19.17 4.27
CA VAL A 32 5.08 18.98 3.39
C VAL A 32 6.34 18.82 4.24
N GLU A 33 6.50 19.69 5.24
CA GLU A 33 7.63 19.72 6.17
C GLU A 33 7.71 18.44 7.00
N GLU A 34 6.58 17.92 7.50
CA GLU A 34 6.55 16.66 8.24
C GLU A 34 6.96 15.47 7.36
N ARG A 35 6.53 15.46 6.08
CA ARG A 35 6.92 14.41 5.13
C ARG A 35 8.41 14.49 4.79
N VAL A 36 8.93 15.69 4.51
CA VAL A 36 10.36 15.91 4.27
C VAL A 36 11.18 15.51 5.49
N ALA A 37 10.79 15.96 6.69
CA ALA A 37 11.48 15.60 7.93
C ALA A 37 11.47 14.08 8.18
N SER A 38 10.36 13.40 7.90
CA SER A 38 10.25 11.94 7.96
C SER A 38 11.21 11.25 6.98
N ARG A 39 11.30 11.75 5.74
CA ARG A 39 12.22 11.25 4.71
C ARG A 39 13.67 11.41 5.16
N GLU A 40 14.08 12.62 5.52
CA GLU A 40 15.44 12.93 5.96
C GLU A 40 15.84 12.11 7.19
N ALA A 41 14.96 12.02 8.20
CA ALA A 41 15.23 11.22 9.40
C ALA A 41 15.36 9.72 9.09
N THR A 42 14.66 9.22 8.07
CA THR A 42 14.79 7.83 7.62
C THR A 42 16.11 7.63 6.87
N LEU A 43 16.45 8.53 5.94
CA LEU A 43 17.68 8.45 5.15
C LEU A 43 18.93 8.62 6.01
N ALA A 44 18.88 9.45 7.05
CA ALA A 44 19.96 9.60 8.03
C ALA A 44 20.26 8.31 8.81
N ARG A 45 19.29 7.37 8.87
CA ARG A 45 19.46 6.04 9.50
C ARG A 45 19.76 4.94 8.50
N LYS A 46 20.05 5.28 7.23
CA LYS A 46 20.44 4.31 6.21
C LYS A 46 21.70 3.58 6.65
N PRO A 47 21.70 2.23 6.69
CA PRO A 47 22.90 1.49 7.06
C PRO A 47 24.07 1.79 6.09
N ASP A 48 25.29 1.85 6.61
CA ASP A 48 26.48 2.27 5.86
C ASP A 48 26.79 1.37 4.65
N HIS A 49 26.46 0.09 4.73
CA HIS A 49 26.67 -0.89 3.65
C HIS A 49 25.70 -0.71 2.48
N VAL A 50 24.65 0.09 2.63
CA VAL A 50 23.65 0.33 1.58
C VAL A 50 24.16 1.37 0.59
N ARG A 51 24.50 0.91 -0.61
CA ARG A 51 24.94 1.75 -1.74
C ARG A 51 23.77 2.25 -2.58
N ASP A 52 22.90 1.33 -2.97
CA ASP A 52 21.70 1.62 -3.76
C ASP A 52 20.45 1.66 -2.86
N ILE A 53 19.50 2.55 -3.16
CA ILE A 53 18.22 2.59 -2.46
C ILE A 53 17.22 1.69 -3.18
N TRP A 54 16.70 0.72 -2.44
CA TRP A 54 15.62 -0.16 -2.86
C TRP A 54 14.36 0.15 -2.08
N VAL A 55 13.19 0.06 -2.72
CA VAL A 55 11.88 0.11 -2.05
C VAL A 55 11.23 -1.26 -2.13
N PHE A 56 10.87 -1.83 -0.97
CA PHE A 56 10.13 -3.08 -0.87
C PHE A 56 8.62 -2.82 -1.03
N ALA A 57 8.10 -3.26 -2.16
CA ALA A 57 6.69 -3.21 -2.52
C ALA A 57 5.96 -4.48 -2.06
N TYR A 58 4.98 -4.29 -1.18
CA TYR A 58 4.09 -5.33 -0.65
C TYR A 58 2.60 -5.02 -0.90
N GLY A 59 2.28 -4.14 -1.86
CA GLY A 59 0.91 -3.72 -2.11
C GLY A 59 0.79 -3.09 -3.47
N SER A 60 0.14 -1.93 -3.56
CA SER A 60 -0.04 -1.21 -4.83
C SER A 60 1.25 -0.83 -5.53
N LEU A 61 2.35 -0.67 -4.79
CA LEU A 61 3.67 -0.42 -5.39
C LEU A 61 4.14 -1.57 -6.30
N MET A 62 3.58 -2.78 -6.18
CA MET A 62 3.97 -3.90 -7.06
C MET A 62 3.44 -3.73 -8.48
N TRP A 63 2.20 -3.26 -8.65
CA TRP A 63 1.54 -3.10 -9.96
C TRP A 63 1.45 -1.65 -10.43
N ASN A 64 1.68 -0.70 -9.54
CA ASN A 64 1.77 0.71 -9.84
C ASN A 64 2.82 1.33 -8.92
N PRO A 65 4.13 1.29 -9.25
CA PRO A 65 5.16 1.96 -8.46
C PRO A 65 5.00 3.48 -8.46
N ALA A 66 4.67 4.05 -9.62
CA ALA A 66 4.54 5.49 -9.86
C ALA A 66 5.80 6.32 -9.55
N PHE A 67 6.98 5.69 -9.50
CA PHE A 67 8.30 6.31 -9.45
C PHE A 67 9.25 5.57 -10.40
N HIS A 68 10.34 6.22 -10.82
CA HIS A 68 11.34 5.62 -11.69
C HIS A 68 12.24 4.65 -10.92
N HIS A 69 12.35 3.43 -11.44
CA HIS A 69 13.22 2.40 -10.93
C HIS A 69 13.97 1.75 -12.09
N VAL A 70 15.22 1.38 -11.85
CA VAL A 70 16.14 0.87 -12.89
C VAL A 70 16.35 -0.63 -12.81
N ASP A 71 15.90 -1.27 -11.73
CA ASP A 71 15.97 -2.71 -11.55
C ASP A 71 14.86 -3.17 -10.60
N SER A 72 14.50 -4.45 -10.68
CA SER A 72 13.58 -5.10 -9.76
C SER A 72 13.98 -6.54 -9.48
N CYS A 73 13.57 -7.06 -8.32
CA CYS A 73 13.77 -8.47 -7.99
C CYS A 73 12.77 -8.96 -6.95
N ARG A 74 12.44 -10.26 -6.99
CA ARG A 74 11.54 -10.86 -6.00
C ARG A 74 12.23 -10.93 -4.66
N ALA A 75 11.54 -10.49 -3.62
CA ALA A 75 12.14 -10.41 -2.29
C ALA A 75 11.15 -10.86 -1.20
N LYS A 76 11.70 -11.46 -0.14
CA LYS A 76 10.97 -11.91 1.03
C LYS A 76 11.42 -11.11 2.25
N LEU A 77 10.46 -10.48 2.92
CA LEU A 77 10.63 -9.89 4.23
C LEU A 77 10.19 -10.90 5.31
N PHE A 78 11.06 -11.21 6.26
CA PHE A 78 10.73 -12.04 7.41
C PHE A 78 10.28 -11.20 8.61
N GLY A 79 9.47 -11.81 9.47
CA GLY A 79 8.96 -11.14 10.68
C GLY A 79 7.78 -10.21 10.43
N TYR A 80 7.31 -10.12 9.18
CA TYR A 80 6.13 -9.35 8.79
C TYR A 80 5.29 -10.12 7.76
N HIS A 81 3.98 -9.95 7.81
CA HIS A 81 3.05 -10.45 6.80
C HIS A 81 2.15 -9.31 6.33
N ARG A 82 1.62 -9.48 5.13
CA ARG A 82 0.71 -8.53 4.50
C ARG A 82 -0.71 -8.74 5.03
N ALA A 83 -1.37 -7.67 5.46
CA ALA A 83 -2.73 -7.73 6.00
C ALA A 83 -3.55 -6.50 5.60
N PHE A 84 -4.84 -6.67 5.39
CA PHE A 84 -5.81 -5.57 5.20
C PHE A 84 -6.15 -4.95 6.57
N CYS A 85 -5.22 -4.17 7.10
CA CYS A 85 -5.25 -3.66 8.48
C CYS A 85 -5.36 -2.13 8.58
N LEU A 86 -5.52 -1.42 7.47
CA LEU A 86 -5.75 0.03 7.46
C LEU A 86 -7.18 0.33 6.99
N LYS A 87 -8.02 0.89 7.88
CA LYS A 87 -9.36 1.33 7.54
C LYS A 87 -9.31 2.58 6.65
N ALA A 88 -9.81 2.46 5.42
CA ALA A 88 -9.82 3.53 4.44
C ALA A 88 -11.20 4.21 4.40
N VAL A 89 -11.29 5.38 5.02
CA VAL A 89 -12.49 6.25 5.00
C VAL A 89 -12.39 7.39 3.97
N ILE A 90 -11.28 7.43 3.22
CA ILE A 90 -11.05 8.29 2.07
C ILE A 90 -10.36 7.47 0.97
N GLY A 91 -10.43 7.94 -0.27
CA GLY A 91 -9.77 7.29 -1.41
C GLY A 91 -10.50 6.03 -1.87
N ARG A 92 -10.27 4.88 -1.22
CA ARG A 92 -10.86 3.57 -1.59
C ARG A 92 -12.11 3.22 -0.77
N GLY A 93 -12.69 4.19 -0.08
CA GLY A 93 -13.90 4.06 0.70
C GLY A 93 -14.36 5.41 1.23
N THR A 94 -15.43 5.39 2.01
CA THR A 94 -16.03 6.56 2.67
C THR A 94 -16.23 6.29 4.16
N MET A 95 -16.78 7.24 4.89
CA MET A 95 -17.15 7.03 6.30
C MET A 95 -18.24 5.98 6.46
N ASP A 96 -19.28 6.04 5.63
CA ASP A 96 -20.41 5.11 5.69
C ASP A 96 -20.05 3.73 5.16
N TYR A 97 -19.19 3.68 4.13
CA TYR A 97 -18.72 2.45 3.49
C TYR A 97 -17.19 2.40 3.49
N PRO A 98 -16.57 2.10 4.64
CA PRO A 98 -15.11 2.09 4.76
C PRO A 98 -14.50 0.90 4.03
N GLY A 99 -13.45 1.17 3.27
CA GLY A 99 -12.61 0.14 2.66
C GLY A 99 -11.49 -0.31 3.59
N LEU A 100 -10.64 -1.21 3.09
CA LEU A 100 -9.43 -1.63 3.75
C LEU A 100 -8.24 -1.54 2.79
N LEU A 101 -7.09 -1.13 3.31
CA LEU A 101 -5.82 -1.10 2.58
C LEU A 101 -4.78 -1.96 3.29
N LEU A 102 -3.75 -2.36 2.54
CA LEU A 102 -2.69 -3.23 3.05
C LEU A 102 -1.69 -2.50 3.94
N GLY A 103 -1.34 -3.12 5.05
CA GLY A 103 -0.14 -2.83 5.83
C GLY A 103 0.71 -4.08 6.03
N LEU A 104 1.94 -3.87 6.47
CA LEU A 104 2.79 -4.93 7.00
C LEU A 104 2.60 -5.03 8.51
N GLU A 105 2.08 -6.17 8.97
CA GLU A 105 1.94 -6.51 10.39
C GLU A 105 3.01 -7.48 10.85
N HIS A 106 3.35 -7.45 12.14
CA HIS A 106 4.34 -8.37 12.71
C HIS A 106 3.94 -9.84 12.61
N GLY A 107 4.94 -10.69 12.44
CA GLY A 107 4.80 -12.15 12.34
C GLY A 107 4.83 -12.65 10.91
N GLY A 108 5.22 -13.92 10.73
CA GLY A 108 5.23 -14.58 9.43
C GLY A 108 6.31 -14.05 8.46
N SER A 109 5.95 -14.01 7.17
CA SER A 109 6.80 -13.48 6.11
C SER A 109 5.93 -12.91 4.99
N CYS A 110 6.46 -11.93 4.25
CA CYS A 110 5.81 -11.33 3.11
C CYS A 110 6.72 -11.45 1.88
N LEU A 111 6.22 -12.10 0.83
CA LEU A 111 6.83 -12.03 -0.49
C LEU A 111 6.32 -10.77 -1.21
N GLY A 112 7.20 -10.12 -1.95
CA GLY A 112 6.89 -8.93 -2.72
C GLY A 112 8.00 -8.64 -3.74
N LEU A 113 8.11 -7.37 -4.11
CA LEU A 113 9.08 -6.91 -5.10
C LEU A 113 10.00 -5.86 -4.47
N ALA A 114 11.30 -6.01 -4.61
CA ALA A 114 12.25 -4.93 -4.34
C ALA A 114 12.48 -4.16 -5.64
N LEU A 115 12.33 -2.84 -5.58
CA LEU A 115 12.47 -1.92 -6.71
C LEU A 115 13.66 -0.99 -6.47
N LYS A 116 14.69 -1.05 -7.33
CA LYS A 116 15.87 -0.19 -7.21
C LYS A 116 15.54 1.20 -7.74
N VAL A 117 15.51 2.18 -6.86
CA VAL A 117 15.27 3.59 -7.22
C VAL A 117 16.36 4.05 -8.19
N ASP A 118 15.97 4.87 -9.17
CA ASP A 118 16.92 5.48 -10.11
C ASP A 118 18.02 6.26 -9.35
N PRO A 119 19.30 5.86 -9.44
CA PRO A 119 20.39 6.50 -8.72
C PRO A 119 20.63 7.95 -9.17
N GLU A 120 20.21 8.33 -10.38
CA GLU A 120 20.38 9.70 -10.89
C GLU A 120 19.34 10.67 -10.29
N ASN A 121 18.19 10.15 -9.84
CA ASN A 121 17.03 10.95 -9.42
C ASN A 121 16.50 10.55 -8.03
N VAL A 122 17.35 9.96 -7.17
CA VAL A 122 16.95 9.37 -5.88
C VAL A 122 16.08 10.29 -5.04
N GLU A 123 16.49 11.54 -4.87
CA GLU A 123 15.77 12.48 -4.01
C GLU A 123 14.35 12.76 -4.55
N GLU A 124 14.23 13.03 -5.85
CA GLU A 124 12.95 13.30 -6.50
C GLU A 124 12.03 12.07 -6.47
N GLU A 125 12.56 10.88 -6.75
CA GLU A 125 11.75 9.65 -6.73
C GLU A 125 11.31 9.29 -5.31
N LEU A 126 12.16 9.51 -4.30
CA LEU A 126 11.76 9.33 -2.90
C LEU A 126 10.73 10.35 -2.45
N ASP A 127 10.75 11.58 -2.97
CA ASP A 127 9.68 12.56 -2.74
C ASP A 127 8.33 12.08 -3.29
N VAL A 128 8.33 11.47 -4.47
CA VAL A 128 7.13 10.88 -5.05
C VAL A 128 6.63 9.72 -4.18
N VAL A 129 7.52 8.83 -3.74
CA VAL A 129 7.18 7.72 -2.85
C VAL A 129 6.62 8.24 -1.51
N TRP A 130 7.26 9.22 -0.87
CA TRP A 130 6.76 9.82 0.38
C TRP A 130 5.43 10.55 0.19
N SER A 131 5.25 11.26 -0.93
CA SER A 131 4.01 11.95 -1.25
C SER A 131 2.82 11.02 -1.46
N ARG A 132 3.10 9.75 -1.78
CA ARG A 132 2.11 8.70 -1.96
C ARG A 132 1.86 7.88 -0.70
N GLU A 133 2.92 7.45 -0.02
CA GLU A 133 2.80 6.51 1.11
C GLU A 133 2.64 7.26 2.44
N MET A 134 3.34 8.38 2.63
CA MET A 134 3.32 9.18 3.86
C MET A 134 2.31 10.33 3.80
N VAL A 135 1.15 10.11 3.18
CA VAL A 135 0.06 11.11 3.09
C VAL A 135 -0.50 11.43 4.49
N THR A 136 -0.56 10.40 5.33
CA THR A 136 -0.96 10.49 6.74
C THR A 136 0.09 9.78 7.59
N GLY A 137 -0.10 9.76 8.91
CA GLY A 137 0.72 8.97 9.83
C GLY A 137 0.41 7.46 9.86
N ALA A 138 -0.28 6.92 8.85
CA ALA A 138 -0.70 5.51 8.81
C ALA A 138 0.48 4.53 8.68
N TYR A 139 1.59 4.94 8.08
CA TYR A 139 2.77 4.09 7.94
C TYR A 139 3.98 4.69 8.65
N ARG A 140 4.95 3.83 8.94
CA ARG A 140 6.28 4.18 9.44
C ARG A 140 7.32 3.71 8.44
N PRO A 141 8.12 4.61 7.84
CA PRO A 141 9.20 4.20 6.96
C PRO A 141 10.28 3.46 7.79
N ALA A 142 10.83 2.39 7.23
CA ALA A 142 11.84 1.57 7.90
C ALA A 142 12.82 0.96 6.90
N TRP A 143 14.08 0.82 7.33
CA TRP A 143 15.06 -0.02 6.66
C TRP A 143 14.87 -1.47 7.08
N VAL A 144 14.74 -2.37 6.11
CA VAL A 144 14.55 -3.80 6.34
C VAL A 144 15.54 -4.62 5.53
N THR A 145 15.90 -5.79 6.06
CA THR A 145 16.66 -6.79 5.31
C THR A 145 15.71 -7.76 4.64
N LEU A 146 15.93 -7.97 3.34
CA LEU A 146 15.17 -8.88 2.52
C LEU A 146 16.05 -10.04 2.06
N ALA A 147 15.47 -11.22 1.95
CA ALA A 147 16.05 -12.31 1.17
C ALA A 147 15.52 -12.22 -0.26
N SER A 148 16.38 -12.04 -1.26
CA SER A 148 15.99 -12.05 -2.67
C SER A 148 16.70 -13.16 -3.46
N ASP A 149 16.24 -13.36 -4.68
CA ASP A 149 16.90 -14.19 -5.70
C ASP A 149 18.32 -13.68 -6.08
N LYS A 150 18.59 -12.39 -5.85
CA LYS A 150 19.91 -11.75 -6.01
C LYS A 150 20.77 -11.79 -4.72
N GLY A 151 20.31 -12.47 -3.68
CA GLY A 151 20.95 -12.52 -2.36
C GLY A 151 20.34 -11.54 -1.34
N PRO A 152 20.89 -11.44 -0.12
CA PRO A 152 20.38 -10.51 0.88
C PRO A 152 20.53 -9.05 0.43
N LEU A 153 19.46 -8.25 0.54
CA LEU A 153 19.51 -6.82 0.24
C LEU A 153 18.77 -6.01 1.30
N THR A 154 19.16 -4.74 1.47
CA THR A 154 18.51 -3.82 2.41
C THR A 154 17.64 -2.84 1.62
N ALA A 155 16.41 -2.64 2.05
CA ALA A 155 15.43 -1.78 1.36
C ALA A 155 14.66 -0.91 2.34
N LEU A 156 14.15 0.20 1.85
CA LEU A 156 13.08 0.97 2.48
C LEU A 156 11.75 0.23 2.33
N THR A 157 10.94 0.26 3.37
CA THR A 157 9.54 -0.15 3.30
C THR A 157 8.69 0.71 4.23
N PHE A 158 7.38 0.57 4.14
CA PHE A 158 6.40 1.32 4.93
C PHE A 158 5.64 0.34 5.82
N LEU A 159 6.00 0.28 7.10
CA LEU A 159 5.38 -0.62 8.07
C LEU A 159 4.09 -0.01 8.59
N MET A 160 3.10 -0.84 8.95
CA MET A 160 1.86 -0.34 9.54
C MET A 160 2.14 0.35 10.88
N ASN A 161 1.72 1.61 11.03
CA ASN A 161 1.73 2.29 12.31
C ASN A 161 0.58 1.75 13.19
N ARG A 162 0.90 0.88 14.16
CA ARG A 162 -0.11 0.26 15.02
C ARG A 162 -0.73 1.21 16.05
N ASP A 163 -0.13 2.37 16.25
CA ASP A 163 -0.67 3.44 17.10
C ASP A 163 -1.57 4.40 16.31
N TYR A 164 -1.74 4.18 15.00
CA TYR A 164 -2.60 5.00 14.16
C TYR A 164 -4.08 4.65 14.41
N GLU A 165 -4.92 5.68 14.55
CA GLU A 165 -6.33 5.53 14.94
C GLU A 165 -7.17 4.62 14.03
N ARG A 166 -6.76 4.49 12.75
CA ARG A 166 -7.44 3.65 11.74
C ARG A 166 -6.76 2.31 11.50
N TYR A 167 -5.75 1.96 12.29
CA TYR A 167 -5.25 0.59 12.32
C TYR A 167 -6.31 -0.32 12.91
N VAL A 168 -6.63 -1.40 12.20
CA VAL A 168 -7.58 -2.42 12.67
C VAL A 168 -6.83 -3.72 12.84
N ARG A 169 -6.82 -4.24 14.08
CA ARG A 169 -6.19 -5.51 14.41
C ARG A 169 -7.19 -6.65 14.29
N GLY A 170 -6.80 -7.72 13.61
CA GLY A 170 -7.46 -9.02 13.74
C GLY A 170 -8.90 -9.08 13.22
N LEU A 171 -9.20 -8.34 12.15
CA LEU A 171 -10.48 -8.52 11.43
C LEU A 171 -10.58 -9.95 10.90
N GLY A 172 -11.72 -10.60 11.16
CA GLY A 172 -12.01 -11.91 10.60
C GLY A 172 -12.16 -11.85 9.08
N GLU A 173 -11.72 -12.89 8.38
CA GLU A 173 -11.71 -12.97 6.91
C GLU A 173 -13.07 -12.62 6.26
N ALA A 174 -14.19 -13.02 6.88
CA ALA A 174 -15.53 -12.71 6.40
C ALA A 174 -15.89 -11.21 6.49
N GLU A 175 -15.47 -10.52 7.55
CA GLU A 175 -15.68 -9.08 7.70
C GLU A 175 -14.77 -8.29 6.76
N THR A 176 -13.50 -8.69 6.67
CA THR A 176 -12.55 -8.13 5.71
C THR A 176 -13.10 -8.22 4.29
N ALA A 177 -13.62 -9.37 3.88
CA ALA A 177 -14.23 -9.55 2.57
C ALA A 177 -15.46 -8.66 2.35
N ARG A 178 -16.34 -8.51 3.36
CA ARG A 178 -17.51 -7.62 3.27
C ARG A 178 -17.11 -6.18 3.04
N LEU A 179 -16.21 -5.64 3.86
CA LEU A 179 -15.76 -4.25 3.76
C LEU A 179 -15.13 -3.96 2.39
N ILE A 180 -14.27 -4.86 1.90
CA ILE A 180 -13.64 -4.72 0.58
C ILE A 180 -14.67 -4.81 -0.55
N ALA A 181 -15.66 -5.71 -0.44
CA ALA A 181 -16.65 -5.94 -1.49
C ALA A 181 -17.60 -4.75 -1.70
N THR A 182 -17.93 -4.00 -0.64
CA THR A 182 -18.93 -2.93 -0.66
C THR A 182 -18.34 -1.53 -0.74
N ALA A 183 -17.07 -1.34 -0.40
CA ALA A 183 -16.47 -0.02 -0.33
C ALA A 183 -16.08 0.53 -1.72
N GLU A 184 -16.45 1.79 -1.95
CA GLU A 184 -16.07 2.57 -3.12
C GLU A 184 -15.83 4.02 -2.68
N GLY A 185 -14.79 4.64 -3.24
CA GLY A 185 -14.47 6.05 -2.99
C GLY A 185 -13.87 6.73 -4.21
N PRO A 186 -13.33 7.95 -4.07
CA PRO A 186 -12.78 8.74 -5.19
C PRO A 186 -11.68 8.05 -6.01
N LEU A 187 -11.00 7.05 -5.46
CA LEU A 187 -9.98 6.24 -6.15
C LEU A 187 -10.54 4.96 -6.79
N GLY A 188 -11.86 4.78 -6.77
CA GLY A 188 -12.56 3.58 -7.23
C GLY A 188 -12.84 2.58 -6.11
N LYS A 189 -13.25 1.37 -6.49
CA LYS A 189 -13.66 0.32 -5.55
C LYS A 189 -12.48 -0.19 -4.74
N CYS A 190 -12.75 -0.59 -3.51
CA CYS A 190 -11.76 -1.29 -2.68
C CYS A 190 -11.44 -2.68 -3.25
N SER A 191 -12.41 -3.34 -3.88
CA SER A 191 -12.22 -4.64 -4.55
C SER A 191 -11.19 -4.58 -5.67
N ASP A 192 -11.19 -3.51 -6.49
CA ASP A 192 -10.23 -3.36 -7.59
C ASP A 192 -8.78 -3.33 -7.05
N TYR A 193 -8.57 -2.74 -5.87
CA TYR A 193 -7.26 -2.72 -5.24
C TYR A 193 -6.79 -4.13 -4.84
N LEU A 194 -7.69 -4.96 -4.29
CA LEU A 194 -7.40 -6.36 -3.97
C LEU A 194 -7.14 -7.17 -5.24
N GLU A 195 -8.00 -7.03 -6.25
CA GLU A 195 -7.87 -7.73 -7.54
C GLU A 195 -6.52 -7.44 -8.20
N GLN A 196 -6.17 -6.16 -8.37
CA GLN A 196 -4.88 -5.76 -8.94
C GLN A 196 -3.70 -6.29 -8.12
N THR A 197 -3.85 -6.38 -6.80
CA THR A 197 -2.83 -6.95 -5.94
C THR A 197 -2.67 -8.45 -6.17
N VAL A 198 -3.77 -9.21 -6.31
CA VAL A 198 -3.73 -10.65 -6.64
C VAL A 198 -3.13 -10.89 -8.03
N ILE A 199 -3.56 -10.13 -9.04
CA ILE A 199 -2.99 -10.20 -10.40
C ILE A 199 -1.47 -9.96 -10.37
N ALA A 200 -1.01 -8.97 -9.61
CA ALA A 200 0.41 -8.69 -9.49
C ALA A 200 1.17 -9.82 -8.78
N LEU A 201 0.58 -10.44 -7.77
CA LEU A 201 1.17 -11.61 -7.10
C LEU A 201 1.31 -12.78 -8.08
N ASP A 202 0.29 -13.04 -8.90
CA ASP A 202 0.30 -14.08 -9.93
C ASP A 202 1.37 -13.82 -11.00
N GLN A 203 1.45 -12.59 -11.52
CA GLN A 203 2.46 -12.20 -12.51
C GLN A 203 3.90 -12.34 -11.97
N LEU A 204 4.08 -12.15 -10.66
CA LEU A 204 5.35 -12.35 -9.98
C LEU A 204 5.61 -13.81 -9.57
N GLY A 205 4.66 -14.73 -9.84
CA GLY A 205 4.74 -16.12 -9.41
C GLY A 205 4.75 -16.29 -7.89
N ILE A 206 4.04 -15.42 -7.16
CA ILE A 206 3.91 -15.43 -5.70
C ILE A 206 2.55 -16.03 -5.33
N ALA A 207 2.55 -17.28 -4.88
CA ALA A 207 1.37 -17.96 -4.37
C ALA A 207 1.03 -17.51 -2.95
N ASP A 208 0.31 -16.39 -2.80
CA ASP A 208 -0.17 -15.88 -1.51
C ASP A 208 -1.57 -16.42 -1.19
N GLY A 209 -1.63 -17.61 -0.59
CA GLY A 209 -2.91 -18.29 -0.30
C GLY A 209 -3.95 -17.41 0.41
N PRO A 210 -3.62 -16.68 1.48
CA PRO A 210 -4.54 -15.74 2.12
C PRO A 210 -5.12 -14.68 1.19
N MET A 211 -4.31 -14.01 0.37
CA MET A 211 -4.82 -12.97 -0.55
C MET A 211 -5.75 -13.54 -1.63
N HIS A 212 -5.41 -14.71 -2.19
CA HIS A 212 -6.25 -15.36 -3.20
C HIS A 212 -7.61 -15.81 -2.63
N ARG A 213 -7.61 -16.42 -1.43
CA ARG A 213 -8.87 -16.79 -0.75
C ARG A 213 -9.73 -15.58 -0.42
N LEU A 214 -9.10 -14.47 0.00
CA LEU A 214 -9.83 -13.23 0.26
C LEU A 214 -10.47 -12.68 -1.01
N TRP A 215 -9.75 -12.71 -2.13
CA TRP A 215 -10.29 -12.28 -3.43
C TRP A 215 -11.47 -13.13 -3.88
N GLU A 216 -11.36 -14.46 -3.80
CA GLU A 216 -12.46 -15.38 -4.13
C GLU A 216 -13.72 -15.07 -3.29
N ARG A 217 -13.56 -14.75 -2.01
CA ARG A 217 -14.70 -14.35 -1.16
C ARG A 217 -15.32 -13.02 -1.58
N VAL A 218 -14.49 -12.02 -1.87
CA VAL A 218 -14.96 -10.70 -2.32
C VAL A 218 -15.75 -10.84 -3.63
N GLU A 219 -15.21 -11.59 -4.59
CA GLU A 219 -15.85 -11.84 -5.88
C GLU A 219 -17.20 -12.55 -5.71
N ASN A 220 -17.26 -13.57 -4.84
CA ASN A 220 -18.49 -14.28 -4.53
C ASN A 220 -19.54 -13.39 -3.85
N LEU A 221 -19.15 -12.46 -2.97
CA LEU A 221 -20.06 -11.50 -2.36
C LEU A 221 -20.62 -10.53 -3.41
N GLN A 222 -19.79 -10.02 -4.31
CA GLN A 222 -20.22 -9.09 -5.36
C GLN A 222 -21.17 -9.76 -6.38
N LYS A 223 -20.92 -11.03 -6.73
CA LYS A 223 -21.82 -11.82 -7.59
C LYS A 223 -23.21 -12.01 -6.97
N LYS A 224 -23.28 -12.29 -5.66
CA LYS A 224 -24.56 -12.45 -4.94
C LYS A 224 -25.36 -11.15 -4.88
N SER A 225 -24.70 -10.00 -4.72
CA SER A 225 -25.36 -8.69 -4.69
C SER A 225 -25.82 -8.22 -6.08
N GLY A 226 -25.11 -8.59 -7.15
CA GLY A 226 -25.46 -8.24 -8.54
C GLY A 226 -26.55 -9.12 -9.17
N GLY A 227 -26.86 -10.29 -8.59
CA GLY A 227 -27.89 -11.22 -9.07
C GLY A 227 -29.31 -10.98 -8.54
N GLY A 228 -29.54 -9.89 -7.79
CA GLY A 228 -30.79 -9.61 -7.08
C GLY A 228 -31.88 -8.86 -7.85
N THR A 229 -31.70 -8.54 -9.14
CA THR A 229 -32.73 -7.90 -9.97
C THR A 229 -33.14 -8.78 -11.15
N ALA A 230 -33.83 -9.88 -10.85
CA ALA A 230 -34.77 -10.53 -11.76
C ALA A 230 -35.82 -11.25 -10.89
N HIS A 231 -37.10 -11.07 -11.21
CA HIS A 231 -38.32 -11.42 -10.45
C HIS A 231 -38.67 -10.35 -9.39
N VAL A 232 -39.69 -9.52 -9.57
CA VAL A 232 -41.10 -9.81 -9.93
C VAL A 232 -41.62 -8.82 -10.96
#